data_AF-A0A2J8XI04-F1
#
_entry.id   AF-A0A2J8XI04-F1
#
_cell.length_a   1.000
_cell.length_b   1.000
_cell.length_c   1.000
_cell.angle_alpha   90.00
_cell.angle_beta   90.00
_cell.angle_gamma   90.00
#
_symmetry.space_group_name_H-M   'P 1'
#
loop_
_entity.id
_entity.type
_entity.pdbx_description
1 polymer ?
#
loop_
_entity_poly.entity_id
_entity_poly.type
_entity_poly.pdbx_seq_one_letter_code
_entity_poly.pdbx_strand_id
1 'polypeptide(L)' 'FASDPATCPIIPGCETTIEISKGRTGLGLSIVGGSDTLLGAIIIHEVYEEGAACKDGRLWAGDQILESVSHFCTGEWN' A
#
# COMPACT_ATOMS: atom_id res chain seq x y z
N PHE A 1 -0.88 17.59 -13.99
CA PHE A 1 -0.04 17.75 -12.80
C PHE A 1 -0.21 16.48 -11.99
N ALA A 2 0.72 15.54 -12.07
CA ALA A 2 0.65 14.33 -11.25
C ALA A 2 1.08 14.73 -9.84
N SER A 3 0.19 14.52 -8.86
CA SER A 3 0.54 14.66 -7.45
C SER A 3 1.65 13.66 -7.10
N ASP A 4 2.58 14.05 -6.24
CA ASP A 4 3.68 13.18 -5.82
C ASP A 4 3.11 11.93 -5.09
N PRO A 5 3.35 10.70 -5.58
CA PRO A 5 2.81 9.49 -4.97
C PRO A 5 3.33 9.26 -3.54
N ALA A 6 4.50 9.81 -3.17
CA ALA A 6 5.03 9.68 -1.83
C ALA A 6 4.29 10.53 -0.78
N THR A 7 3.57 11.57 -1.21
CA THR A 7 2.97 12.56 -0.29
C THR A 7 1.50 12.86 -0.56
N CYS A 8 0.95 12.40 -1.69
CA CYS A 8 -0.45 12.64 -2.01
C CYS A 8 -1.40 11.96 -1.01
N PRO A 9 -2.50 12.64 -0.62
CA PRO A 9 -3.51 12.05 0.24
C PRO A 9 -4.38 11.07 -0.54
N ILE A 10 -4.88 10.04 0.14
CA ILE A 10 -5.89 9.13 -0.42
C ILE A 10 -7.26 9.83 -0.36
N ILE A 11 -7.92 9.95 -1.52
CA ILE A 11 -9.24 10.57 -1.63
C ILE A 11 -10.28 9.46 -1.88
N PRO A 12 -11.28 9.29 -1.00
CA PRO A 12 -12.32 8.28 -1.18
C PRO A 12 -13.02 8.42 -2.54
N GLY A 13 -13.13 7.32 -3.28
CA GLY A 13 -13.74 7.28 -4.61
C GLY A 13 -12.83 7.71 -5.76
N CYS A 14 -11.59 8.11 -5.49
CA CYS A 14 -10.58 8.39 -6.50
C CYS A 14 -9.47 7.36 -6.46
N GLU A 15 -9.12 6.80 -7.62
CA GLU A 15 -7.92 5.98 -7.75
C GLU A 15 -6.69 6.85 -7.43
N THR A 16 -5.91 6.41 -6.45
CA THR A 16 -4.72 7.13 -5.98
C THR A 16 -3.56 6.15 -5.92
N THR A 17 -2.48 6.48 -6.62
CA THR A 17 -1.22 5.75 -6.52
C THR A 17 -0.38 6.36 -5.40
N ILE A 18 0.01 5.53 -4.43
CA ILE A 18 0.91 5.95 -3.36
C ILE A 18 2.21 5.13 -3.39
N GLU A 19 3.29 5.74 -2.95
CA GLU A 19 4.57 5.07 -2.75
C GLU A 19 4.86 4.96 -1.25
N ILE A 20 5.13 3.73 -0.79
CA ILE A 20 5.49 3.45 0.61
C ILE A 20 6.87 2.81 0.64
N SER A 21 7.79 3.47 1.34
CA SER A 21 9.14 2.96 1.57
C SER A 21 9.15 1.92 2.68
N LYS A 22 9.17 0.62 2.31
CA LYS A 22 9.23 -0.48 3.29
C LYS A 22 10.49 -0.47 4.17
N GLY A 23 11.59 0.09 3.66
CA GLY A 23 12.90 0.08 4.33
C GLY A 23 13.40 -1.35 4.60
N ARG A 24 13.88 -1.59 5.83
CA ARG A 24 14.33 -2.91 6.32
C ARG A 24 13.20 -3.77 6.88
N THR A 25 12.05 -3.16 7.17
CA THR A 25 10.84 -3.84 7.64
C THR A 25 9.95 -4.25 6.47
N GLY A 26 9.05 -5.22 6.67
CA GLY A 26 8.00 -5.49 5.69
C GLY A 26 7.01 -4.31 5.59
N LEU A 27 6.10 -4.36 4.61
CA LEU A 27 5.03 -3.37 4.48
C LEU A 27 4.12 -3.32 5.71
N GLY A 28 3.87 -4.47 6.36
CA GLY A 28 3.04 -4.56 7.56
C GLY A 28 1.55 -4.39 7.26
N LEU A 29 1.07 -5.08 6.23
CA LEU A 29 -0.33 -5.13 5.83
C LEU A 29 -0.80 -6.58 5.82
N SER A 30 -2.05 -6.79 6.24
CA SER A 30 -2.80 -8.02 5.99
C SER A 30 -3.85 -7.74 4.92
N ILE A 31 -3.91 -8.58 3.90
CA ILE A 31 -4.88 -8.47 2.81
C ILE A 31 -5.80 -9.68 2.79
N VAL A 32 -7.04 -9.45 2.39
CA VAL A 32 -8.03 -10.48 2.12
C VAL A 32 -8.59 -10.31 0.71
N GLY A 33 -9.09 -11.39 0.15
CA GLY A 33 -9.63 -11.40 -1.21
C GLY A 33 -8.59 -11.77 -2.25
N GLY A 34 -8.78 -11.28 -3.47
CA GLY A 34 -8.03 -11.65 -4.67
C GLY A 34 -8.93 -12.18 -5.78
N SER A 35 -8.35 -12.32 -6.98
CA SER A 35 -9.05 -12.74 -8.20
C SER A 35 -9.73 -14.10 -8.06
N ASP A 36 -9.19 -14.97 -7.20
CA ASP A 36 -9.70 -16.31 -6.93
C ASP A 36 -10.78 -16.35 -5.84
N THR A 37 -11.15 -15.19 -5.27
CA THR A 37 -12.17 -15.09 -4.22
C THR A 37 -13.45 -14.49 -4.76
N LEU A 38 -14.59 -14.79 -4.12
CA LEU A 38 -15.90 -14.24 -4.49
C LEU A 38 -15.96 -12.70 -4.46
N LEU A 39 -15.05 -12.04 -3.73
CA LEU A 39 -14.94 -10.59 -3.71
C LEU A 39 -14.42 -10.02 -5.04
N GLY A 40 -13.57 -10.77 -5.78
CA GLY A 40 -12.91 -10.26 -6.98
C GLY A 40 -12.03 -9.02 -6.76
N ALA A 41 -11.70 -8.71 -5.51
CA ALA A 41 -10.98 -7.52 -5.09
C ALA A 41 -10.00 -7.87 -3.97
N ILE A 42 -8.91 -7.12 -3.86
CA ILE A 42 -7.94 -7.21 -2.77
C ILE A 42 -8.27 -6.09 -1.79
N ILE A 43 -8.55 -6.43 -0.53
CA ILE A 43 -8.93 -5.46 0.50
C ILE A 43 -7.93 -5.56 1.66
N ILE A 44 -7.53 -4.43 2.22
CA ILE A 44 -6.72 -4.38 3.43
C ILE A 44 -7.59 -4.81 4.61
N HIS A 45 -7.25 -5.95 5.22
CA HIS A 45 -7.92 -6.43 6.42
C HIS A 45 -7.41 -5.69 7.66
N GLU A 46 -6.09 -5.50 7.72
CA GLU A 46 -5.43 -4.93 8.90
C GLU A 46 -4.13 -4.23 8.50
N VAL A 47 -3.83 -3.14 9.23
CA VAL A 47 -2.58 -2.39 9.11
C VAL A 47 -1.85 -2.53 10.45
N TYR A 48 -0.67 -3.16 10.44
CA TYR A 48 0.09 -3.42 11.66
C TYR A 48 0.85 -2.16 12.11
N GLU A 49 0.74 -1.80 13.40
CA GLU A 49 1.29 -0.56 13.98
C GLU A 49 2.81 -0.36 13.71
N GLU A 50 3.58 -1.44 13.67
CA GLU A 50 5.03 -1.40 13.43
C GLU A 50 5.42 -1.43 11.94
N GLY A 51 4.44 -1.61 11.05
CA GLY A 51 4.59 -1.70 9.61
C GLY A 51 4.95 -0.39 8.93
N ALA A 52 5.59 -0.46 7.77
CA ALA A 52 5.84 0.72 6.95
C ALA A 52 4.55 1.43 6.53
N ALA A 53 3.47 0.68 6.27
CA ALA A 53 2.17 1.24 5.92
C ALA A 53 1.51 2.01 7.08
N CYS A 54 1.64 1.54 8.32
CA CYS A 54 1.15 2.30 9.48
C CYS A 54 1.96 3.57 9.71
N LYS A 55 3.28 3.52 9.51
CA LYS A 55 4.17 4.69 9.64
C LYS A 55 3.87 5.75 8.59
N ASP A 56 3.48 5.33 7.40
CA ASP A 56 2.98 6.20 6.34
C ASP A 56 1.60 6.79 6.70
N GLY A 57 0.73 5.98 7.32
CA GLY A 57 -0.53 6.42 7.94
C GLY A 57 -1.65 6.75 6.95
N ARG A 58 -1.41 6.65 5.64
CA ARG A 58 -2.42 6.89 4.61
C ARG A 58 -3.33 5.69 4.37
N LEU A 59 -2.82 4.46 4.50
CA LEU A 59 -3.58 3.22 4.30
C LEU A 59 -4.33 2.77 5.55
N TRP A 60 -5.59 2.38 5.39
CA TRP A 60 -6.50 1.99 6.45
C TRP A 60 -7.17 0.64 6.15
N ALA A 61 -7.65 -0.04 7.21
CA ALA A 61 -8.43 -1.26 7.04
C ALA A 61 -9.74 -0.96 6.28
N GLY A 62 -10.05 -1.79 5.27
CA GLY A 62 -11.16 -1.60 4.35
C GLY A 62 -10.78 -0.97 3.01
N ASP A 63 -9.56 -0.42 2.88
CA ASP A 63 -9.09 0.11 1.59
C ASP A 63 -8.93 -1.01 0.56
N GLN A 64 -9.35 -0.71 -0.68
CA GLN A 64 -9.22 -1.64 -1.80
C GLN A 64 -7.94 -1.37 -2.57
N ILE A 65 -7.13 -2.42 -2.74
CA ILE A 65 -5.94 -2.40 -3.58
C ILE A 65 -6.32 -2.86 -4.98
N LEU A 66 -6.11 -2.00 -5.97
CA LEU A 66 -6.33 -2.31 -7.39
C LEU A 66 -5.09 -2.95 -8.02
N GLU A 67 -3.92 -2.38 -7.75
CA GLU A 67 -2.64 -2.85 -8.24
C GLU A 67 -1.57 -2.59 -7.17
N SER A 68 -0.60 -3.51 -7.06
CA SER A 68 0.59 -3.33 -6.24
C SER A 68 1.82 -3.48 -7.12
N VAL A 69 2.56 -2.39 -7.35
CA VAL A 69 3.81 -2.42 -8.10
C VAL A 69 4.99 -2.49 -7.13
N SER A 70 5.77 -3.56 -7.20
CA SER A 70 7.01 -3.68 -6.42
C SER A 70 8.18 -3.12 -7.22
N HIS A 71 8.56 -1.86 -6.95
CA HIS A 71 9.81 -1.31 -7.46
C HIS A 71 10.99 -1.81 -6.61
N PHE A 72 11.87 -2.61 -7.23
CA PHE A 72 13.12 -3.03 -6.60
C PHE A 72 14.17 -1.92 -6.76
N CYS A 73 14.32 -1.05 -5.76
CA CYS A 73 15.47 -0.15 -5.68
C CYS A 73 16.71 -0.97 -5.32
N THR A 74 17.50 -1.39 -6.32
CA THR A 74 18.84 -1.97 -6.11
C THR A 74 19.82 -0.85 -5.76
N GLY A 75 19.74 -0.34 -4.53
CA GLY A 75 20.63 0.70 -4.00
C GLY A 75 21.75 0.11 -3.14
N GLU A 76 22.92 -0.05 -3.78
CA GLU A 76 24.31 -0.03 -3.27
C GLU A 76 24.56 -0.57 -1.85
N TRP A 77 25.04 -1.82 -1.80
CA TRP A 77 25.81 -2.34 -0.68
C TRP A 77 27.11 -1.53 -0.57
N ASN A 78 27.23 -0.73 0.47
CA ASN A 78 28.49 -0.09 0.84
C ASN A 78 28.99 -0.62 2.20
#